data_AF-A0A8T1WK20-F1
#
_entry.id   AF-A0A8T1WK20-F1
#
_cell.length_a   1.000
_cell.length_b   1.000
_cell.length_c   1.000
_cell.angle_alpha   90.00
_cell.angle_beta   90.00
_cell.angle_gamma   90.00
#
_symmetry.space_group_name_H-M   'P 1'
#
loop_
_entity.id
_entity.type
_entity.pdbx_description
1 polymer ?
#
loop_
_entity_poly.entity_id
_entity_poly.type
_entity_poly.pdbx_seq_one_letter_code
_entity_poly.pdbx_strand_id
1 'polypeptide(L)'
;MLVAGFAHREDITASALSQSKTSTTNLGRSTSTHADTNGGERLLRSDPDAKGSVVDAEERGALSTLTKKFSELKTKASNSVKTRWWASVDEADDTVLQKLGLTGLSGSKLTSDPRYKVYLQFRYKAEGKMLNKMFEKGVSPSEYWSDLGLATGVLTKAQFTNLKNTDDFKSYMRYAEKYDDAIYYHKNSIFEPPIHMGGHPAELSAKAEMWAQAGRPRWYVKEMLGLDNLPLAQQKVDPDYKYYLEFVKLAGKKE
;
A
#
# COMPACT_ATOMS: atom_id res chain seq x y z
N MET A 1 -15.20 11.32 2.07
CA MET A 1 -14.55 10.75 3.28
C MET A 1 -13.07 10.64 2.97
N LEU A 2 -12.24 11.44 3.65
CA LEU A 2 -10.81 11.56 3.38
C LEU A 2 -10.09 10.26 3.78
N VAL A 3 -9.53 9.54 2.80
CA VAL A 3 -8.47 8.57 3.07
C VAL A 3 -7.25 9.39 3.45
N ALA A 4 -6.91 9.39 4.73
CA ALA A 4 -5.65 9.96 5.20
C ALA A 4 -4.51 9.20 4.53
N GLY A 5 -3.97 9.82 3.47
CA GLY A 5 -2.86 9.31 2.72
C GLY A 5 -1.67 9.04 3.64
N PHE A 6 -1.04 7.89 3.43
CA PHE A 6 0.31 7.62 3.89
C PHE A 6 1.29 8.53 3.11
N ALA A 7 1.20 9.83 3.37
CA ALA A 7 2.15 10.84 2.91
C ALA A 7 3.36 10.82 3.85
N HIS A 8 4.16 9.76 3.75
CA HIS A 8 5.58 9.79 4.08
C HIS A 8 6.30 8.82 3.13
N ARG A 9 6.27 9.19 1.85
CA ARG A 9 7.23 8.74 0.85
C ARG A 9 8.32 9.80 0.77
N GLU A 10 9.31 9.69 1.65
CA GLU A 10 10.64 10.19 1.33
C GLU A 10 11.50 9.01 0.88
N ASP A 11 12.12 9.21 -0.27
CA ASP A 11 13.06 8.32 -0.90
C ASP A 11 14.22 7.96 0.04
N ILE A 12 14.22 6.72 0.55
CA ILE A 12 15.43 6.13 1.19
C ILE A 12 16.53 5.84 0.14
N THR A 13 16.32 6.22 -1.13
CA THR A 13 17.36 6.19 -2.17
C THR A 13 17.49 7.53 -2.89
N ALA A 14 17.71 8.67 -2.19
CA ALA A 14 18.54 9.78 -2.71
C ALA A 14 18.66 11.05 -1.83
N SER A 15 17.98 11.23 -0.68
CA SER A 15 18.09 12.49 0.08
C SER A 15 18.30 12.30 1.58
N ALA A 16 19.56 12.10 1.94
CA ALA A 16 20.06 12.41 3.29
C ALA A 16 21.35 13.21 3.16
N LEU A 17 21.25 14.41 2.59
CA LEU A 17 22.32 15.41 2.64
C LEU A 17 21.75 16.82 2.72
N SER A 18 22.19 17.56 3.74
CA SER A 18 21.84 18.94 4.09
C SER A 18 20.43 19.07 4.69
N GLN A 19 20.27 19.33 5.99
CA GLN A 19 20.78 20.52 6.67
C GLN A 19 21.02 20.24 8.16
N SER A 20 22.28 20.32 8.58
CA SER A 20 22.67 20.67 9.94
C SER A 20 23.34 22.03 9.84
N LYS A 21 22.70 23.08 10.38
CA LYS A 21 23.35 24.32 10.83
C LYS A 21 22.36 25.21 11.60
N THR A 22 22.53 25.22 12.93
CA THR A 22 22.53 26.38 13.84
C THR A 22 21.47 27.48 13.69
N SER A 23 20.67 27.72 14.74
CA SER A 23 20.87 28.88 15.62
C SER A 23 19.86 28.94 16.77
N THR A 24 20.39 29.42 17.89
CA THR A 24 19.83 29.53 19.24
C THR A 24 19.00 30.82 19.42
N THR A 25 18.31 30.89 20.55
CA THR A 25 17.90 32.05 21.37
C THR A 25 16.56 32.78 21.11
N ASN A 26 15.63 32.52 22.02
CA ASN A 26 15.12 33.41 23.08
C ASN A 26 13.69 34.01 23.03
N LEU A 27 13.00 33.70 24.15
CA LEU A 27 12.10 34.49 25.00
C LEU A 27 10.87 35.20 24.41
N GLY A 28 9.71 34.83 24.97
CA GLY A 28 8.48 35.62 24.94
C GLY A 28 7.49 35.16 26.02
N ARG A 29 7.67 35.67 27.23
CA ARG A 29 6.74 35.59 28.38
C ARG A 29 5.49 36.40 28.08
N SER A 30 4.30 35.91 28.43
CA SER A 30 3.25 36.75 29.04
C SER A 30 2.19 35.93 29.76
N THR A 31 2.02 36.30 31.01
CA THR A 31 1.00 35.95 31.99
C THR A 31 -0.21 36.87 31.84
N SER A 32 -1.43 36.38 32.09
CA SER A 32 -2.45 37.17 32.78
C SER A 32 -3.54 36.28 33.36
N THR A 33 -3.64 36.39 34.67
CA THR A 33 -4.72 36.04 35.60
C THR A 33 -6.07 36.70 35.28
N HIS A 34 -7.18 36.05 35.64
CA HIS A 34 -8.13 36.60 36.63
C HIS A 34 -9.08 35.52 37.15
N ALA A 35 -9.34 35.60 38.46
CA ALA A 35 -10.14 34.72 39.29
C ALA A 35 -11.53 35.31 39.57
N ASP A 36 -12.49 34.45 39.94
CA ASP A 36 -13.48 34.60 41.03
C ASP A 36 -14.33 33.31 41.06
N THR A 37 -14.36 32.47 42.12
CA THR A 37 -14.94 32.59 43.49
C THR A 37 -16.41 33.04 43.45
N ASN A 38 -17.44 32.46 44.09
CA ASN A 38 -17.74 31.47 45.12
C ASN A 38 -19.15 30.90 44.76
N GLY A 39 -19.74 29.85 45.30
CA GLY A 39 -19.58 29.06 46.52
C GLY A 39 -20.90 28.29 46.72
N GLY A 40 -20.84 27.10 47.30
CA GLY A 40 -22.01 26.26 47.51
C GLY A 40 -21.64 24.88 48.03
N GLU A 41 -20.99 24.84 49.18
CA GLU A 41 -20.65 23.62 49.91
C GLU A 41 -21.90 22.84 50.33
N ARG A 42 -21.90 21.53 50.07
CA ARG A 42 -22.49 20.52 50.96
C ARG A 42 -21.59 19.29 50.98
N LEU A 43 -20.87 19.17 52.09
CA LEU A 43 -20.07 18.03 52.52
C LEU A 43 -20.95 16.85 52.95
N LEU A 44 -20.58 15.63 52.54
CA LEU A 44 -20.70 14.39 53.32
C LEU A 44 -19.59 13.40 52.87
N ARG A 45 -18.62 13.17 53.77
CA ARG A 45 -17.70 12.01 54.04
C ARG A 45 -17.62 10.85 53.00
N SER A 46 -16.50 10.14 52.74
CA SER A 46 -15.13 10.02 53.30
C SER A 46 -14.34 8.95 52.47
N ASP A 47 -13.12 9.27 52.01
CA ASP A 47 -11.88 8.48 51.67
C ASP A 47 -11.92 7.06 51.02
N PRO A 48 -10.77 6.50 50.56
CA PRO A 48 -10.07 6.73 49.29
C PRO A 48 -9.96 5.43 48.43
N ASP A 49 -9.32 5.52 47.26
CA ASP A 49 -8.96 4.42 46.33
C ASP A 49 -10.07 3.73 45.53
N ALA A 50 -10.16 4.08 44.24
CA ALA A 50 -10.51 3.12 43.18
C ALA A 50 -10.05 3.59 41.80
N LYS A 51 -8.86 3.10 41.43
CA LYS A 51 -8.52 2.43 40.16
C LYS A 51 -8.86 3.15 38.85
N GLY A 52 -7.77 3.46 38.14
CA GLY A 52 -7.79 3.49 36.69
C GLY A 52 -8.40 2.21 36.12
N SER A 53 -9.24 2.36 35.10
CA SER A 53 -9.62 1.29 34.19
C SER A 53 -8.48 1.15 33.18
N VAL A 54 -7.54 0.23 33.41
CA VAL A 54 -7.65 -1.18 33.01
C VAL A 54 -7.84 -1.24 31.50
N VAL A 55 -6.74 -0.99 30.78
CA VAL A 55 -6.47 -1.78 29.57
C VAL A 55 -6.18 -3.17 30.12
N ASP A 56 -7.09 -4.11 29.84
CA ASP A 56 -7.17 -5.41 30.50
C ASP A 56 -5.81 -6.09 30.64
N ALA A 57 -5.51 -6.51 31.87
CA ALA A 57 -4.37 -7.37 32.16
C ALA A 57 -4.44 -8.70 31.37
N GLU A 58 -5.63 -9.08 30.91
CA GLU A 58 -5.86 -10.24 30.05
C GLU A 58 -5.33 -10.04 28.62
N GLU A 59 -5.36 -8.82 28.05
CA GLU A 59 -4.76 -8.58 26.72
C GLU A 59 -3.23 -8.58 26.75
N ARG A 60 -2.65 -8.08 27.85
CA ARG A 60 -1.20 -8.22 28.10
C ARG A 60 -0.82 -9.69 28.37
N GLY A 61 -1.72 -10.45 28.98
CA GLY A 61 -1.59 -11.90 29.15
C GLY A 61 -1.60 -12.64 27.83
N ALA A 62 -2.53 -12.31 26.93
CA ALA A 62 -2.62 -12.90 25.60
C ALA A 62 -1.38 -12.60 24.76
N LEU A 63 -0.90 -11.34 24.74
CA LEU A 63 0.36 -10.97 24.10
C LEU A 63 1.58 -11.61 24.76
N SER A 64 1.58 -11.81 26.09
CA SER A 64 2.63 -12.52 26.82
C SER A 64 2.69 -14.02 26.47
N THR A 65 1.53 -14.68 26.37
CA THR A 65 1.45 -16.08 25.94
C THR A 65 1.77 -16.25 24.46
N LEU A 66 1.37 -15.31 23.60
CA LEU A 66 1.78 -15.31 22.19
C LEU A 66 3.28 -15.09 22.07
N THR A 67 3.85 -14.11 22.77
CA THR A 67 5.30 -13.85 22.73
C THR A 67 6.12 -14.98 23.32
N LYS A 68 5.64 -15.67 24.36
CA LYS A 68 6.25 -16.91 24.88
C LYS A 68 6.17 -18.06 23.87
N LYS A 69 4.99 -18.34 23.30
CA LYS A 69 4.82 -19.35 22.24
C LYS A 69 5.69 -19.04 21.01
N PHE A 70 5.85 -17.78 20.63
CA PHE A 70 6.76 -17.34 19.56
C PHE A 70 8.24 -17.46 19.93
N SER A 71 8.59 -17.27 21.19
CA SER A 71 9.96 -17.47 21.69
C SER A 71 10.34 -18.96 21.72
N GLU A 72 9.37 -19.85 21.91
CA GLU A 72 9.53 -21.31 21.85
C GLU A 72 9.63 -21.82 20.40
N LEU A 73 9.05 -21.11 19.43
CA LEU A 73 9.24 -21.34 17.98
C LEU A 73 10.63 -20.90 17.45
N LYS A 74 11.56 -20.45 18.31
CA LYS A 74 12.92 -20.01 17.91
C LYS A 74 13.79 -21.10 17.27
N THR A 75 13.37 -22.35 17.26
CA THR A 75 14.01 -23.40 16.46
C THR A 75 13.51 -23.34 15.01
N LYS A 76 14.24 -22.62 14.14
CA LYS A 76 13.97 -22.49 12.68
C LYS A 76 12.60 -21.89 12.29
N ALA A 77 12.04 -20.95 13.06
CA ALA A 77 10.97 -20.10 12.53
C ALA A 77 11.47 -19.32 11.29
N SER A 78 10.95 -19.68 10.11
CA SER A 78 11.29 -19.06 8.83
C SER A 78 11.06 -17.53 8.87
N ASN A 79 11.97 -16.76 8.26
CA ASN A 79 11.83 -15.31 8.06
C ASN A 79 10.45 -14.91 7.49
N SER A 80 9.80 -15.81 6.75
CA SER A 80 8.43 -15.63 6.23
C SER A 80 7.36 -15.49 7.33
N VAL A 81 7.48 -16.22 8.44
CA VAL A 81 6.53 -16.13 9.57
C VAL A 81 6.70 -14.81 10.31
N LYS A 82 7.96 -14.43 10.58
CA LYS A 82 8.30 -13.17 11.26
C LYS A 82 7.82 -11.95 10.49
N THR A 83 8.14 -11.91 9.20
CA THR A 83 7.74 -10.81 8.31
C THR A 83 6.23 -10.74 8.11
N ARG A 84 5.53 -11.89 8.10
CA ARG A 84 4.06 -11.93 8.09
C ARG A 84 3.48 -11.34 9.37
N TRP A 85 4.06 -11.67 10.53
CA TRP A 85 3.61 -11.11 11.80
C TRP A 85 3.80 -9.59 11.84
N TRP A 86 4.98 -9.08 11.48
CA TRP A 86 5.22 -7.62 11.40
C TRP A 86 4.23 -6.91 10.48
N ALA A 87 3.99 -7.46 9.28
CA ALA A 87 2.97 -6.92 8.39
C ALA A 87 1.56 -6.98 9.00
N SER A 88 1.23 -8.03 9.76
CA SER A 88 -0.09 -8.18 10.37
C SER A 88 -0.37 -7.17 11.47
N VAL A 89 0.66 -6.73 12.20
CA VAL A 89 0.53 -5.70 13.26
C VAL A 89 0.83 -4.29 12.76
N ASP A 90 0.92 -4.08 11.44
CA ASP A 90 1.22 -2.78 10.82
C ASP A 90 2.50 -2.14 11.39
N GLU A 91 3.54 -2.97 11.62
CA GLU A 91 4.84 -2.52 12.11
C GLU A 91 5.46 -1.50 11.16
N ALA A 92 6.04 -0.42 11.67
CA ALA A 92 6.67 0.61 10.85
C ALA A 92 8.03 0.18 10.26
N ASP A 93 8.35 0.67 9.06
CA ASP A 93 9.59 0.38 8.33
C ASP A 93 10.84 0.58 9.20
N ASP A 94 10.96 1.74 9.85
CA ASP A 94 12.09 2.09 10.72
C ASP A 94 12.27 1.10 11.88
N THR A 95 11.15 0.62 12.43
CA THR A 95 11.18 -0.35 13.52
C THR A 95 11.63 -1.72 13.02
N VAL A 96 11.22 -2.12 11.82
CA VAL A 96 11.69 -3.37 11.20
C VAL A 96 13.17 -3.27 10.84
N LEU A 97 13.62 -2.15 10.27
CA LEU A 97 15.04 -1.89 9.97
C LEU A 97 15.88 -1.95 11.25
N GLN A 98 15.40 -1.35 12.35
CA GLN A 98 16.03 -1.44 13.66
C GLN A 98 16.10 -2.87 14.19
N LYS A 99 14.98 -3.61 14.14
CA LYS A 99 14.92 -5.03 14.56
C LYS A 99 15.81 -5.94 13.72
N LEU A 100 16.14 -5.55 12.48
CA LEU A 100 17.07 -6.25 11.61
C LEU A 100 18.52 -5.74 11.75
N GLY A 101 18.76 -4.68 12.52
CA GLY A 101 20.08 -4.06 12.66
C GLY A 101 20.59 -3.48 11.35
N LEU A 102 19.68 -2.90 10.56
CA LEU A 102 19.95 -2.21 9.29
C LEU A 102 19.90 -0.68 9.42
N THR A 103 19.58 -0.17 10.60
CA THR A 103 19.53 1.28 10.88
C THR A 103 20.88 1.92 10.55
N GLY A 104 20.85 3.05 9.83
CA GLY A 104 22.05 3.78 9.43
C GLY A 104 22.79 3.21 8.22
N LEU A 105 22.33 2.09 7.64
CA LEU A 105 22.82 1.62 6.35
C LEU A 105 22.02 2.29 5.21
N SER A 106 22.71 2.63 4.12
CA SER A 106 22.09 3.20 2.92
C SER A 106 22.81 2.75 1.65
N GLY A 107 22.17 2.96 0.50
CA GLY A 107 22.72 2.63 -0.81
C GLY A 107 23.20 1.18 -0.91
N SER A 108 24.38 1.00 -1.50
CA SER A 108 24.96 -0.33 -1.73
C SER A 108 25.22 -1.10 -0.44
N LYS A 109 25.52 -0.43 0.67
CA LYS A 109 25.76 -1.08 1.98
C LYS A 109 24.49 -1.71 2.53
N LEU A 110 23.34 -1.06 2.35
CA LEU A 110 22.04 -1.60 2.74
C LEU A 110 21.63 -2.76 1.83
N THR A 111 21.67 -2.54 0.51
CA THR A 111 21.15 -3.52 -0.46
C THR A 111 21.96 -4.81 -0.53
N SER A 112 23.24 -4.76 -0.17
CA SER A 112 24.14 -5.93 -0.16
C SER A 112 24.03 -6.76 1.12
N ASP A 113 23.41 -6.23 2.19
CA ASP A 113 23.26 -6.95 3.44
C ASP A 113 22.26 -8.11 3.30
N PRO A 114 22.60 -9.36 3.67
CA PRO A 114 21.69 -10.49 3.58
C PRO A 114 20.35 -10.28 4.31
N ARG A 115 20.33 -9.48 5.38
CA ARG A 115 19.12 -9.17 6.17
C ARG A 115 18.19 -8.21 5.43
N TYR A 116 18.69 -7.45 4.46
CA TYR A 116 17.85 -6.61 3.61
C TYR A 116 16.81 -7.42 2.84
N LYS A 117 17.13 -8.66 2.45
CA LYS A 117 16.14 -9.58 1.84
C LYS A 117 14.95 -9.87 2.77
N VAL A 118 15.18 -9.93 4.08
CA VAL A 118 14.12 -10.11 5.08
C VAL A 118 13.27 -8.85 5.19
N TYR A 119 13.88 -7.68 5.11
CA TYR A 119 13.16 -6.41 5.04
C TYR A 119 12.26 -6.32 3.79
N LEU A 120 12.78 -6.71 2.62
CA LEU A 120 11.99 -6.76 1.38
C LEU A 120 10.80 -7.72 1.48
N GLN A 121 10.97 -8.88 2.13
CA GLN A 121 9.87 -9.81 2.39
C GLN A 121 8.78 -9.19 3.29
N PHE A 122 9.18 -8.44 4.32
CA PHE A 122 8.25 -7.69 5.15
C PHE A 122 7.49 -6.64 4.33
N ARG A 123 8.19 -5.79 3.57
CA ARG A 123 7.58 -4.76 2.71
C ARG A 123 6.56 -5.36 1.74
N TYR A 124 6.93 -6.46 1.08
CA TYR A 124 6.03 -7.17 0.17
C TYR A 124 4.74 -7.67 0.87
N LYS A 125 4.84 -8.17 2.10
CA LYS A 125 3.66 -8.64 2.86
C LYS A 125 2.82 -7.48 3.39
N ALA A 126 3.46 -6.40 3.87
CA ALA A 126 2.79 -5.20 4.34
C ALA A 126 2.00 -4.53 3.21
N GLU A 127 2.62 -4.36 2.04
CA GLU A 127 1.95 -3.88 0.84
C GLU A 127 0.78 -4.79 0.46
N GLY A 128 0.97 -6.13 0.45
CA GLY A 128 -0.13 -7.05 0.15
C GLY A 128 -1.34 -6.89 1.07
N LYS A 129 -1.11 -6.63 2.37
CA LYS A 129 -2.19 -6.34 3.33
C LYS A 129 -2.89 -5.01 3.02
N MET A 130 -2.13 -3.97 2.65
CA MET A 130 -2.69 -2.69 2.21
C MET A 130 -3.57 -2.86 0.97
N LEU A 131 -3.07 -3.57 -0.04
CA LEU A 131 -3.79 -3.85 -1.28
C LEU A 131 -5.07 -4.67 -1.02
N ASN A 132 -5.05 -5.61 -0.07
CA ASN A 132 -6.27 -6.31 0.37
C ASN A 132 -7.29 -5.36 0.98
N LYS A 133 -6.87 -4.50 1.92
CA LYS A 133 -7.74 -3.49 2.52
C LYS A 133 -8.33 -2.54 1.48
N MET A 134 -7.55 -2.16 0.45
CA MET A 134 -8.04 -1.33 -0.65
C MET A 134 -9.09 -2.05 -1.50
N PHE A 135 -8.84 -3.31 -1.86
CA PHE A 135 -9.78 -4.16 -2.58
C PHE A 135 -11.09 -4.35 -1.79
N GLU A 136 -11.01 -4.63 -0.50
CA GLU A 136 -12.18 -4.78 0.39
C GLU A 136 -12.99 -3.49 0.52
N LYS A 137 -12.33 -2.33 0.43
CA LYS A 137 -12.98 -1.01 0.41
C LYS A 137 -13.56 -0.64 -0.96
N GLY A 138 -13.37 -1.48 -1.98
CA GLY A 138 -13.86 -1.22 -3.33
C GLY A 138 -13.11 -0.11 -4.06
N VAL A 139 -11.85 0.17 -3.69
CA VAL A 139 -11.01 1.11 -4.45
C VAL A 139 -10.82 0.54 -5.86
N SER A 140 -11.04 1.34 -6.89
CA SER A 140 -10.82 0.89 -8.27
C SER A 140 -9.33 0.99 -8.65
N PRO A 141 -8.85 0.18 -9.63
CA PRO A 141 -7.48 0.34 -10.13
C PRO A 141 -7.19 1.77 -10.64
N SER A 142 -8.16 2.44 -11.26
CA SER A 142 -7.97 3.79 -11.81
C SER A 142 -7.90 4.87 -10.73
N GLU A 143 -8.66 4.72 -9.64
CA GLU A 143 -8.50 5.56 -8.45
C GLU A 143 -7.08 5.38 -7.86
N TYR A 144 -6.61 4.14 -7.74
CA TYR A 144 -5.27 3.90 -7.21
C TYR A 144 -4.16 4.44 -8.12
N TRP A 145 -4.30 4.29 -9.44
CA TRP A 145 -3.39 4.91 -10.41
C TRP A 145 -3.28 6.42 -10.21
N SER A 146 -4.44 7.07 -9.98
CA SER A 146 -4.53 8.51 -9.76
C SER A 146 -3.94 8.93 -8.41
N ASP A 147 -4.20 8.17 -7.34
CA ASP A 147 -3.66 8.41 -5.99
C ASP A 147 -2.13 8.31 -5.95
N LEU A 148 -1.56 7.45 -6.79
CA LEU A 148 -0.10 7.31 -6.97
C LEU A 148 0.50 8.44 -7.82
N GLY A 149 -0.32 9.35 -8.37
CA GLY A 149 0.14 10.43 -9.25
C GLY A 149 0.76 9.93 -10.55
N LEU A 150 0.40 8.73 -11.01
CA LEU A 150 0.93 8.16 -12.24
C LEU A 150 0.38 8.92 -13.45
N ALA A 151 1.16 8.98 -14.53
CA ALA A 151 0.83 9.78 -15.69
C ALA A 151 -0.53 9.40 -16.28
N THR A 152 -1.35 10.40 -16.58
CA THR A 152 -2.69 10.21 -17.15
C THR A 152 -2.71 10.40 -18.68
N GLY A 153 -1.63 10.91 -19.28
CA GLY A 153 -1.51 11.15 -20.71
C GLY A 153 -0.97 9.96 -21.51
N VAL A 154 -0.83 10.15 -22.83
CA VAL A 154 -0.11 9.20 -23.70
C VAL A 154 1.39 9.36 -23.43
N LEU A 155 2.06 8.27 -23.07
CA LEU A 155 3.49 8.25 -22.84
C LEU A 155 4.25 7.76 -24.07
N THR A 156 5.44 8.32 -24.28
CA THR A 156 6.42 7.72 -25.19
C THR A 156 6.92 6.40 -24.60
N LYS A 157 7.45 5.51 -25.45
CA LYS A 157 8.03 4.24 -25.01
C LYS A 157 9.12 4.40 -23.94
N ALA A 158 9.94 5.45 -24.03
CA ALA A 158 10.99 5.73 -23.05
C ALA A 158 10.40 6.17 -21.71
N GLN A 159 9.43 7.10 -21.72
CA GLN A 159 8.73 7.51 -20.50
C GLN A 159 8.03 6.34 -19.83
N PHE A 160 7.37 5.48 -20.62
CA PHE A 160 6.70 4.31 -20.09
C PHE A 160 7.70 3.29 -19.50
N THR A 161 8.86 3.09 -20.14
CA THR A 161 9.93 2.25 -19.58
C THR A 161 10.43 2.79 -18.23
N ASN A 162 10.61 4.11 -18.11
CA ASN A 162 11.02 4.73 -16.86
C ASN A 162 9.94 4.60 -15.78
N LEU A 163 8.67 4.80 -16.15
CA LEU A 163 7.54 4.62 -15.25
C LEU A 163 7.50 3.20 -14.66
N LYS A 164 7.73 2.17 -15.49
CA LYS A 164 7.74 0.77 -15.02
C LYS A 164 8.77 0.45 -13.95
N ASN A 165 9.86 1.23 -13.91
CA ASN A 165 10.93 1.02 -12.94
C ASN A 165 10.62 1.64 -11.57
N THR A 166 9.61 2.50 -11.46
CA THR A 166 9.22 3.12 -10.19
C THR A 166 8.49 2.14 -9.28
N ASP A 167 8.58 2.35 -7.97
CA ASP A 167 7.90 1.50 -7.02
C ASP A 167 6.38 1.75 -6.99
N ASP A 168 5.92 2.97 -7.31
CA ASP A 168 4.49 3.26 -7.52
C ASP A 168 3.90 2.40 -8.62
N PHE A 169 4.55 2.33 -9.79
CA PHE A 169 4.03 1.54 -10.89
C PHE A 169 3.99 0.04 -10.54
N LYS A 170 5.03 -0.48 -9.89
CA LYS A 170 5.04 -1.89 -9.45
C LYS A 170 3.92 -2.19 -8.46
N SER A 171 3.68 -1.27 -7.52
CA SER A 171 2.59 -1.38 -6.54
C SER A 171 1.22 -1.37 -7.24
N TYR A 172 1.03 -0.45 -8.17
CA TYR A 172 -0.16 -0.40 -9.03
C TYR A 172 -0.35 -1.71 -9.80
N MET A 173 0.68 -2.22 -10.48
CA MET A 173 0.56 -3.44 -11.27
C MET A 173 0.17 -4.64 -10.43
N ARG A 174 0.74 -4.76 -9.22
CA ARG A 174 0.37 -5.79 -8.27
C ARG A 174 -1.10 -5.67 -7.83
N TYR A 175 -1.60 -4.45 -7.67
CA TYR A 175 -3.01 -4.21 -7.35
C TYR A 175 -3.94 -4.51 -8.52
N ALA A 176 -3.60 -4.03 -9.72
CA ALA A 176 -4.36 -4.22 -10.94
C ALA A 176 -4.45 -5.71 -11.31
N GLU A 177 -3.37 -6.46 -11.17
CA GLU A 177 -3.33 -7.92 -11.41
C GLU A 177 -4.26 -8.64 -10.43
N LYS A 178 -4.21 -8.29 -9.14
CA LYS A 178 -5.11 -8.85 -8.13
C LYS A 178 -6.58 -8.57 -8.45
N TYR A 179 -6.89 -7.34 -8.87
CA TYR A 179 -8.25 -6.93 -9.22
C TYR A 179 -8.76 -7.66 -10.47
N ASP A 180 -7.91 -7.76 -11.49
CA ASP A 180 -8.17 -8.48 -12.73
C ASP A 180 -8.36 -9.99 -12.50
N ASP A 181 -7.51 -10.63 -11.69
CA ASP A 181 -7.68 -12.02 -11.27
C ASP A 181 -9.04 -12.23 -10.59
N ALA A 182 -9.43 -11.32 -9.70
CA ALA A 182 -10.71 -11.42 -9.02
C ALA A 182 -11.88 -11.35 -10.00
N ILE A 183 -11.86 -10.44 -10.96
CA ILE A 183 -12.91 -10.38 -12.00
C ILE A 183 -12.90 -11.64 -12.85
N TYR A 184 -11.73 -12.05 -13.35
CA TYR A 184 -11.61 -13.19 -14.25
C TYR A 184 -12.08 -14.51 -13.61
N TYR A 185 -11.65 -14.80 -12.37
CA TYR A 185 -11.97 -16.05 -11.70
C TYR A 185 -13.34 -16.06 -11.00
N HIS A 186 -13.88 -14.90 -10.63
CA HIS A 186 -15.18 -14.81 -9.96
C HIS A 186 -16.31 -14.31 -10.86
N LYS A 187 -16.06 -14.17 -12.17
CA LYS A 187 -17.05 -13.79 -13.18
C LYS A 187 -18.35 -14.59 -13.05
N ASN A 188 -19.49 -13.92 -13.10
CA ASN A 188 -20.84 -14.49 -12.96
C ASN A 188 -21.09 -15.18 -11.60
N SER A 189 -20.32 -14.83 -10.56
CA SER A 189 -20.54 -15.31 -9.20
C SER A 189 -20.96 -14.18 -8.27
N ILE A 190 -21.51 -14.53 -7.11
CA ILE A 190 -21.82 -13.58 -6.04
C ILE A 190 -20.59 -12.86 -5.46
N PHE A 191 -19.37 -13.29 -5.84
CA PHE A 191 -18.09 -12.71 -5.44
C PHE A 191 -17.44 -11.87 -6.55
N GLU A 192 -18.13 -11.67 -7.69
CA GLU A 192 -17.63 -10.79 -8.76
C GLU A 192 -17.50 -9.36 -8.23
N PRO A 193 -16.29 -8.77 -8.24
CA PRO A 193 -16.14 -7.38 -7.85
C PRO A 193 -16.70 -6.45 -8.96
N PRO A 194 -17.05 -5.20 -8.63
CA PRO A 194 -17.46 -4.22 -9.63
C PRO A 194 -16.43 -4.07 -10.76
N ILE A 195 -16.89 -4.03 -12.00
CA ILE A 195 -16.00 -3.88 -13.15
C ILE A 195 -15.68 -2.39 -13.35
N HIS A 196 -14.43 -2.00 -13.07
CA HIS A 196 -13.90 -0.65 -13.31
C HIS A 196 -12.80 -0.69 -14.38
N MET A 197 -13.19 -0.82 -15.64
CA MET A 197 -12.24 -1.17 -16.70
C MET A 197 -11.94 -0.08 -17.74
N GLY A 198 -12.37 1.14 -17.46
CA GLY A 198 -11.75 2.32 -18.07
C GLY A 198 -10.36 2.59 -17.51
N GLY A 199 -9.79 3.71 -17.92
CA GLY A 199 -8.54 4.19 -17.38
C GLY A 199 -7.95 5.27 -18.23
N HIS A 200 -6.91 5.90 -17.71
CA HIS A 200 -6.13 6.84 -18.49
C HIS A 200 -5.31 6.14 -19.57
N PRO A 201 -4.95 6.82 -20.68
CA PRO A 201 -4.18 6.21 -21.75
C PRO A 201 -2.96 5.38 -21.36
N ALA A 202 -2.14 5.85 -20.41
CA ALA A 202 -1.00 5.10 -19.92
C ALA A 202 -1.39 3.90 -19.04
N GLU A 203 -2.47 4.03 -18.28
CA GLU A 203 -3.03 2.96 -17.46
C GLU A 203 -3.55 1.82 -18.34
N LEU A 204 -4.28 2.14 -19.42
CA LEU A 204 -4.79 1.16 -20.38
C LEU A 204 -3.66 0.41 -21.11
N SER A 205 -2.56 1.10 -21.47
CA SER A 205 -1.36 0.41 -21.98
C SER A 205 -0.72 -0.52 -20.94
N ALA A 206 -0.70 -0.13 -19.66
CA ALA A 206 -0.21 -0.99 -18.59
C ALA A 206 -1.10 -2.22 -18.38
N LYS A 207 -2.43 -2.05 -18.40
CA LYS A 207 -3.40 -3.15 -18.35
C LYS A 207 -3.29 -4.08 -19.57
N ALA A 208 -3.08 -3.54 -20.77
CA ALA A 208 -2.86 -4.34 -21.97
C ALA A 208 -1.63 -5.25 -21.85
N GLU A 209 -0.53 -4.75 -21.32
CA GLU A 209 0.65 -5.57 -21.01
C GLU A 209 0.38 -6.61 -19.92
N MET A 210 -0.32 -6.23 -18.84
CA MET A 210 -0.72 -7.12 -17.77
C MET A 210 -1.56 -8.30 -18.29
N TRP A 211 -2.59 -8.03 -19.08
CA TRP A 211 -3.46 -9.06 -19.66
C TRP A 211 -2.70 -10.01 -20.58
N ALA A 212 -1.76 -9.49 -21.39
CA ALA A 212 -0.89 -10.32 -22.22
C ALA A 212 0.07 -11.17 -21.38
N GLN A 213 0.54 -10.63 -20.25
CA GLN A 213 1.41 -11.35 -19.33
C GLN A 213 0.65 -12.48 -18.62
N ALA A 214 -0.55 -12.21 -18.14
CA ALA A 214 -1.45 -13.15 -17.47
C ALA A 214 -2.12 -14.15 -18.42
N GLY A 215 -1.92 -14.03 -19.74
CA GLY A 215 -2.50 -14.94 -20.73
C GLY A 215 -4.02 -14.84 -20.82
N ARG A 216 -4.58 -13.65 -20.60
CA ARG A 216 -6.03 -13.43 -20.70
C ARG A 216 -6.53 -13.69 -22.11
N PRO A 217 -7.73 -14.27 -22.27
CA PRO A 217 -8.27 -14.54 -23.60
C PRO A 217 -8.76 -13.26 -24.28
N ARG A 218 -8.75 -13.25 -25.62
CA ARG A 218 -9.14 -12.07 -26.43
C ARG A 218 -10.54 -11.55 -26.12
N TRP A 219 -11.50 -12.44 -25.89
CA TRP A 219 -12.87 -12.06 -25.57
C TRP A 219 -12.94 -11.26 -24.27
N TYR A 220 -12.17 -11.68 -23.26
CA TYR A 220 -12.13 -11.03 -21.95
C TYR A 220 -11.55 -9.63 -22.08
N VAL A 221 -10.43 -9.47 -22.78
CA VAL A 221 -9.83 -8.15 -22.97
C VAL A 221 -10.75 -7.18 -23.73
N LYS A 222 -11.53 -7.68 -24.69
CA LYS A 222 -12.54 -6.85 -25.35
C LYS A 222 -13.62 -6.38 -24.40
N GLU A 223 -14.10 -7.26 -23.53
CA GLU A 223 -15.09 -6.91 -22.51
C GLU A 223 -14.55 -5.87 -21.53
N MET A 224 -13.30 -6.03 -21.07
CA MET A 224 -12.68 -5.03 -20.18
C MET A 224 -12.56 -3.67 -20.86
N LEU A 225 -12.28 -3.65 -22.17
CA LEU A 225 -12.22 -2.41 -22.95
C LEU A 225 -13.60 -1.91 -23.42
N GLY A 226 -14.72 -2.56 -23.03
CA GLY A 226 -16.07 -2.17 -23.48
C GLY A 226 -16.35 -2.40 -24.98
N LEU A 227 -15.53 -3.21 -25.64
CA LEU A 227 -15.59 -3.47 -27.09
C LEU A 227 -16.44 -4.70 -27.45
N ASP A 228 -16.75 -5.55 -26.48
CA ASP A 228 -17.42 -6.85 -26.69
C ASP A 228 -18.83 -6.72 -27.28
N ASN A 229 -19.57 -5.68 -26.91
CA ASN A 229 -20.94 -5.42 -27.35
C ASN A 229 -21.03 -4.63 -28.67
N LEU A 230 -19.90 -4.19 -29.24
CA LEU A 230 -19.86 -3.41 -30.46
C LEU A 230 -19.67 -4.31 -31.70
N PRO A 231 -20.35 -4.04 -32.83
CA PRO A 231 -20.00 -4.62 -34.12
C PRO A 231 -18.53 -4.35 -34.48
N LEU A 232 -17.88 -5.26 -35.20
CA LEU A 232 -16.44 -5.15 -35.52
C LEU A 232 -16.05 -3.81 -36.19
N ALA A 233 -16.92 -3.25 -37.02
CA ALA A 233 -16.69 -1.94 -37.64
C ALA A 233 -16.66 -0.80 -36.60
N GLN A 234 -17.52 -0.88 -35.58
CA GLN A 234 -17.57 0.09 -34.48
C GLN A 234 -16.41 -0.12 -33.49
N GLN A 235 -16.02 -1.37 -33.22
CA GLN A 235 -14.82 -1.66 -32.45
C GLN A 235 -13.60 -0.95 -33.05
N LYS A 236 -13.39 -1.05 -34.37
CA LYS A 236 -12.19 -0.48 -35.03
C LYS A 236 -12.07 1.04 -34.96
N VAL A 237 -13.17 1.76 -34.75
CA VAL A 237 -13.19 3.22 -34.62
C VAL A 237 -13.17 3.68 -33.16
N ASP A 238 -13.37 2.76 -32.22
CA ASP A 238 -13.33 3.05 -30.80
C ASP A 238 -11.92 3.48 -30.36
N PRO A 239 -11.76 4.56 -29.56
CA PRO A 239 -10.46 5.01 -29.08
C PRO A 239 -9.65 3.93 -28.32
N ASP A 240 -10.32 2.98 -27.67
CA ASP A 240 -9.70 1.95 -26.84
C ASP A 240 -9.30 0.70 -27.63
N TYR A 241 -9.76 0.57 -28.88
CA TYR A 241 -9.37 -0.52 -29.78
C TYR A 241 -7.86 -0.63 -30.00
N LYS A 242 -7.14 0.50 -29.94
CA LYS A 242 -5.68 0.51 -30.02
C LYS A 242 -5.01 -0.28 -28.88
N TYR A 243 -5.59 -0.31 -27.68
CA TYR A 243 -5.07 -1.08 -26.55
C TYR A 243 -5.36 -2.57 -26.72
N TYR A 244 -6.49 -2.93 -27.33
CA TYR A 244 -6.74 -4.31 -27.74
C TYR A 244 -5.70 -4.79 -28.76
N LEU A 245 -5.33 -3.96 -29.75
CA LEU A 245 -4.27 -4.29 -30.70
C LEU A 245 -2.90 -4.43 -30.03
N GLU A 246 -2.59 -3.56 -29.06
CA GLU A 246 -1.37 -3.66 -28.25
C GLU A 246 -1.31 -5.00 -27.50
N PHE A 247 -2.39 -5.37 -26.81
CA PHE A 247 -2.54 -6.66 -26.16
C PHE A 247 -2.31 -7.84 -27.14
N VAL A 248 -2.97 -7.84 -28.30
CA VAL A 248 -2.83 -8.92 -29.31
C VAL A 248 -1.38 -9.06 -29.77
N LYS A 249 -0.69 -7.94 -30.02
CA LYS A 249 0.72 -7.92 -30.42
C LYS A 249 1.63 -8.48 -29.34
N LEU A 250 1.33 -8.25 -28.08
CA LEU A 250 2.12 -8.73 -26.94
C LEU A 250 1.86 -10.22 -26.65
N ALA A 251 0.59 -10.65 -26.73
CA ALA A 251 0.20 -12.03 -26.53
C ALA A 251 0.76 -12.96 -27.62
N GLY A 252 0.78 -12.50 -28.89
CA GLY A 252 1.34 -13.27 -30.01
C GLY A 252 2.87 -13.37 -30.06
N LYS A 253 3.60 -12.75 -29.11
CA LYS A 253 5.08 -12.88 -29.00
C LYS A 253 5.52 -14.01 -28.07
N LYS A 254 4.59 -14.71 -27.43
CA LYS A 254 4.87 -15.78 -26.46
C LYS A 254 4.77 -17.20 -27.06
N GLU A 255 4.60 -17.32 -28.38
CA GLU A 255 4.70 -18.56 -29.16
C GLU A 255 6.06 -18.63 -29.86
#